data_AF-A0A6A6SSD1-F1
#
_entry.id   AF-A0A6A6SSD1-F1
#
_cell.length_a   1.000
_cell.length_b   1.000
_cell.length_c   1.000
_cell.angle_alpha   90.00
_cell.angle_beta   90.00
_cell.angle_gamma   90.00
#
_symmetry.space_group_name_H-M   'P 1'
#
loop_
_entity.id
_entity.type
_entity.pdbx_description
1 polymer ?
#
loop_
_entity_poly.entity_id
_entity_poly.type
_entity_poly.pdbx_seq_one_letter_code
_entity_poly.pdbx_strand_id
1 'polypeptide(L)'
;MPPGIRNRKCKAKHERKYDRPGQTDNDVYGKVSDAPSWNVGFPNGNITAAEILAFLPQWLKSWDVIERFASNGAIPSTISIMINKFRTQARGAMYSNAVWKMEKYAVEQRGKTEPRWRDWKVIKHINAPDWDETSTSTQGFRTPFVTHRGRDASWDFNIAFKDLANGVKKMPMDCDALDLTRMIQLHQGQPERDLLFPRDWDMLLYELGGPTPVTEQHLDRAVFKRY
;
A
#
# COMPACT_ATOMS: atom_id res chain seq x y z
N MET A 1 -28.60 30.04 55.50
CA MET A 1 -28.07 28.79 54.90
C MET A 1 -27.26 29.16 53.66
N PRO A 2 -25.96 28.84 53.57
CA PRO A 2 -25.13 29.19 52.41
C PRO A 2 -25.15 28.07 51.34
N PRO A 3 -24.85 28.40 50.06
CA PRO A 3 -24.99 27.47 48.94
C PRO A 3 -23.79 26.53 48.80
N GLY A 4 -24.08 25.28 48.41
CA GLY A 4 -23.14 24.17 48.31
C GLY A 4 -22.13 24.30 47.16
N ILE A 5 -20.86 24.07 47.51
CA ILE A 5 -19.71 24.05 46.61
C ILE A 5 -19.70 22.73 45.81
N ARG A 6 -19.86 22.81 44.48
CA ARG A 6 -19.70 21.66 43.57
C ARG A 6 -18.21 21.37 43.35
N ASN A 7 -17.75 20.23 43.87
CA ASN A 7 -16.43 19.68 43.64
C ASN A 7 -16.26 19.25 42.16
N ARG A 8 -15.50 20.00 41.36
CA ARG A 8 -15.05 19.56 40.04
C ARG A 8 -13.86 18.61 40.22
N LYS A 9 -14.07 17.31 40.01
CA LYS A 9 -12.96 16.35 39.88
C LYS A 9 -12.20 16.65 38.59
N CYS A 10 -11.00 17.20 38.70
CA CYS A 10 -10.01 17.22 37.63
C CYS A 10 -9.64 15.77 37.28
N LYS A 11 -10.01 15.31 36.08
CA LYS A 11 -9.49 14.05 35.54
C LYS A 11 -8.02 14.25 35.20
N ALA A 12 -7.14 13.55 35.92
CA ALA A 12 -5.73 13.46 35.58
C ALA A 12 -5.59 12.94 34.14
N LYS A 13 -4.93 13.72 33.28
CA LYS A 13 -4.49 13.26 31.96
C LYS A 13 -3.52 12.11 32.20
N HIS A 14 -3.83 10.92 31.70
CA HIS A 14 -2.83 9.87 31.58
C HIS A 14 -1.73 10.36 30.63
N GLU A 15 -0.59 10.73 31.20
CA GLU A 15 0.66 10.93 30.47
C GLU A 15 1.00 9.63 29.74
N ARG A 16 1.09 9.70 28.41
CA ARG A 16 1.63 8.62 27.60
C ARG A 16 3.13 8.55 27.87
N LYS A 17 3.54 7.68 28.79
CA LYS A 17 4.93 7.24 28.86
C LYS A 17 5.24 6.45 27.60
N TYR A 18 5.94 7.05 26.62
CA TYR A 18 6.92 6.42 25.72
C TYR A 18 7.48 7.47 24.73
N ASP A 19 8.09 8.54 25.24
CA ASP A 19 8.99 9.35 24.42
C ASP A 19 10.41 8.80 24.61
N ARG A 20 10.88 8.02 23.64
CA ARG A 20 12.32 7.77 23.50
C ARG A 20 12.93 9.12 23.07
N PRO A 21 13.92 9.66 23.80
CA PRO A 21 14.52 10.93 23.43
C PRO A 21 15.15 10.80 22.04
N GLY A 22 14.70 11.64 21.10
CA GLY A 22 15.28 11.79 19.77
C GLY A 22 14.49 11.25 18.57
N GLN A 23 13.31 10.66 18.76
CA GLN A 23 12.48 10.20 17.63
C GLN A 23 11.41 11.25 17.30
N THR A 24 11.59 12.00 16.22
CA THR A 24 10.56 12.94 15.74
C THR A 24 9.42 12.18 15.07
N ASP A 25 8.22 12.78 14.98
CA ASP A 25 7.11 12.19 14.19
C ASP A 25 7.55 11.89 12.74
N ASN A 26 8.50 12.66 12.21
CA ASN A 26 9.09 12.46 10.88
C ASN A 26 9.94 11.18 10.77
N ASP A 27 10.50 10.68 11.87
CA ASP A 27 11.26 9.42 11.90
C ASP A 27 10.35 8.18 11.90
N VAL A 28 9.05 8.40 12.05
CA VAL A 28 8.03 7.36 12.20
C VAL A 28 7.09 7.33 11.00
N TYR A 29 6.79 8.48 10.40
CA TYR A 29 5.87 8.61 9.26
C TYR A 29 6.57 9.00 7.96
N GLY A 30 5.96 8.63 6.83
CA GLY A 30 6.41 9.09 5.51
C GLY A 30 7.71 8.45 5.01
N LYS A 31 8.03 7.23 5.44
CA LYS A 31 9.24 6.50 5.00
C LYS A 31 9.30 6.30 3.48
N VAL A 32 8.15 6.25 2.82
CA VAL A 32 8.00 6.14 1.36
C VAL A 32 7.31 7.37 0.77
N SER A 33 7.65 8.57 1.27
CA SER A 33 7.04 9.83 0.80
C SER A 33 7.45 10.21 -0.63
N ASP A 34 8.56 9.65 -1.11
CA ASP A 34 9.06 9.75 -2.48
C ASP A 34 8.33 8.82 -3.46
N ALA A 35 7.59 7.84 -2.94
CA ALA A 35 6.80 6.93 -3.76
C ALA A 35 5.51 7.61 -4.25
N PRO A 36 4.91 7.12 -5.35
CA PRO A 36 3.67 7.65 -5.90
C PRO A 36 2.56 7.74 -4.85
N SER A 37 1.65 8.69 -5.08
CA SER A 37 0.51 8.96 -4.19
C SER A 37 -0.30 7.69 -3.93
N TRP A 38 -0.84 7.54 -2.71
CA TRP A 38 -1.76 6.44 -2.40
C TRP A 38 -3.06 6.51 -3.21
N ASN A 39 -3.35 7.63 -3.85
CA ASN A 39 -4.52 7.83 -4.71
C ASN A 39 -4.25 7.55 -6.19
N VAL A 40 -3.04 7.14 -6.59
CA VAL A 40 -2.83 6.65 -7.96
C VAL A 40 -3.79 5.49 -8.22
N GLY A 41 -4.50 5.55 -9.35
CA GLY A 41 -5.55 4.59 -9.69
C GLY A 41 -5.01 3.18 -9.96
N PHE A 42 -5.88 2.18 -9.83
CA PHE A 42 -5.56 0.79 -10.13
C PHE A 42 -5.87 0.46 -11.59
N PRO A 43 -5.01 -0.27 -12.30
CA PRO A 43 -5.32 -0.76 -13.64
C PRO A 43 -6.19 -2.02 -13.58
N ASN A 44 -6.74 -2.38 -14.73
CA ASN A 44 -7.33 -3.69 -14.95
C ASN A 44 -6.25 -4.69 -15.38
N GLY A 45 -5.50 -5.22 -14.42
CA GLY A 45 -4.38 -6.12 -14.72
C GLY A 45 -3.83 -6.86 -13.52
N ASN A 46 -2.94 -7.80 -13.80
CA ASN A 46 -2.21 -8.55 -12.79
C ASN A 46 -0.94 -7.80 -12.39
N ILE A 47 -0.77 -7.61 -11.08
CA ILE A 47 0.42 -6.98 -10.50
C ILE A 47 0.86 -7.84 -9.31
N THR A 48 2.13 -8.23 -9.27
CA THR A 48 2.63 -9.04 -8.13
C THR A 48 2.70 -8.20 -6.86
N ALA A 49 2.69 -8.86 -5.69
CA ALA A 49 2.95 -8.15 -4.43
C ALA A 49 4.32 -7.43 -4.43
N ALA A 50 5.34 -8.00 -5.09
CA ALA A 50 6.65 -7.38 -5.21
C ALA A 50 6.62 -6.10 -6.05
N GLU A 51 5.89 -6.09 -7.18
CA GLU A 51 5.68 -4.88 -7.99
C GLU A 51 4.94 -3.79 -7.22
N ILE A 52 3.87 -4.14 -6.49
CA ILE A 52 3.16 -3.18 -5.63
C ILE A 52 4.13 -2.58 -4.60
N LEU A 53 4.92 -3.40 -3.90
CA LEU A 53 5.81 -2.91 -2.85
C LEU A 53 7.04 -2.16 -3.38
N ALA A 54 7.47 -2.45 -4.61
CA ALA A 54 8.55 -1.74 -5.28
C ALA A 54 8.09 -0.38 -5.81
N PHE A 55 6.98 -0.34 -6.56
CA PHE A 55 6.57 0.84 -7.32
C PHE A 55 5.52 1.69 -6.59
N LEU A 56 4.62 1.05 -5.85
CA LEU A 56 3.43 1.68 -5.28
C LEU A 56 3.26 1.33 -3.78
N PRO A 57 4.29 1.42 -2.92
CA PRO A 57 4.19 1.02 -1.51
C PRO A 57 3.13 1.82 -0.73
N GLN A 58 2.73 3.00 -1.21
CA GLN A 58 1.66 3.78 -0.60
C GLN A 58 0.26 3.18 -0.82
N TRP A 59 0.10 2.23 -1.74
CA TRP A 59 -1.13 1.45 -1.90
C TRP A 59 -1.43 0.55 -0.69
N LEU A 60 -0.50 0.36 0.24
CA LEU A 60 -0.78 -0.20 1.58
C LEU A 60 -1.72 0.66 2.45
N LYS A 61 -2.24 1.76 1.90
CA LYS A 61 -3.32 2.56 2.48
C LYS A 61 -4.69 2.25 1.84
N SER A 62 -4.75 1.42 0.79
CA SER A 62 -5.98 0.87 0.25
C SER A 62 -6.36 -0.38 1.03
N TRP A 63 -7.59 -0.45 1.53
CA TRP A 63 -8.05 -1.63 2.23
C TRP A 63 -8.19 -2.86 1.32
N ASP A 64 -8.28 -2.70 0.00
CA ASP A 64 -8.42 -3.82 -0.95
C ASP A 64 -7.05 -4.50 -1.12
N VAL A 65 -5.97 -3.71 -1.20
CA VAL A 65 -4.58 -4.21 -1.20
C VAL A 65 -4.24 -4.87 0.14
N ILE A 66 -4.62 -4.25 1.26
CA ILE A 66 -4.37 -4.83 2.60
C ILE A 66 -5.11 -6.16 2.77
N GLU A 67 -6.38 -6.24 2.34
CA GLU A 67 -7.15 -7.49 2.38
C GLU A 67 -6.47 -8.57 1.54
N ARG A 68 -6.06 -8.25 0.30
CA ARG A 68 -5.33 -9.19 -0.56
C ARG A 68 -4.06 -9.71 0.10
N PHE A 69 -3.24 -8.80 0.60
CA PHE A 69 -1.96 -9.16 1.22
C PHE A 69 -2.16 -9.99 2.48
N ALA A 70 -3.04 -9.55 3.39
CA ALA A 70 -3.32 -10.26 4.63
C ALA A 70 -3.95 -11.65 4.37
N SER A 71 -4.86 -11.77 3.40
CA SER A 71 -5.47 -13.06 3.03
C SER A 71 -4.44 -14.07 2.53
N ASN A 72 -3.39 -13.58 1.87
CA ASN A 72 -2.29 -14.36 1.32
C ASN A 72 -1.07 -14.47 2.26
N GLY A 73 -1.24 -14.15 3.54
CA GLY A 73 -0.23 -14.40 4.58
C GLY A 73 0.83 -13.32 4.74
N ALA A 74 0.63 -12.13 4.18
CA ALA A 74 1.52 -11.01 4.46
C ALA A 74 1.46 -10.61 5.93
N ILE A 75 2.63 -10.32 6.49
CA ILE A 75 2.76 -9.69 7.80
C ILE A 75 3.61 -8.42 7.68
N PRO A 76 3.45 -7.42 8.57
CA PRO A 76 4.17 -6.15 8.45
C PRO A 76 5.69 -6.28 8.40
N SER A 77 6.28 -7.33 9.01
CA SER A 77 7.72 -7.60 8.92
C SER A 77 8.15 -7.98 7.52
N THR A 78 7.48 -8.95 6.89
CA THR A 78 7.75 -9.37 5.51
C THR A 78 7.60 -8.21 4.54
N ILE A 79 6.53 -7.42 4.66
CA ILE A 79 6.32 -6.21 3.84
C ILE A 79 7.47 -5.22 4.03
N SER A 80 7.93 -4.99 5.27
CA SER A 80 9.04 -4.06 5.51
C SER A 80 10.36 -4.54 4.90
N ILE A 81 10.63 -5.85 4.94
CA ILE A 81 11.80 -6.47 4.30
C ILE A 81 11.74 -6.24 2.79
N MET A 82 10.60 -6.51 2.16
CA MET A 82 10.41 -6.32 0.72
C MET A 82 10.57 -4.86 0.31
N ILE A 83 9.93 -3.91 1.01
CA ILE A 83 10.08 -2.48 0.74
C ILE A 83 11.56 -2.05 0.86
N ASN A 84 12.27 -2.52 1.89
CA ASN A 84 13.70 -2.24 2.05
C ASN A 84 14.57 -2.90 0.99
N LYS A 85 14.15 -4.04 0.41
CA LYS A 85 14.87 -4.68 -0.70
C LYS A 85 14.72 -3.88 -1.99
N PHE A 86 13.49 -3.48 -2.32
CA PHE A 86 13.19 -2.88 -3.62
C PHE A 86 13.35 -1.37 -3.66
N ARG A 87 13.28 -0.66 -2.54
CA ARG A 87 13.33 0.81 -2.49
C ARG A 87 14.42 1.35 -1.58
N THR A 88 14.84 2.58 -1.86
CA THR A 88 15.63 3.42 -0.95
C THR A 88 14.70 4.46 -0.34
N GLN A 89 14.62 4.50 0.99
CA GLN A 89 13.74 5.42 1.70
C GLN A 89 14.53 6.65 2.16
N ALA A 90 14.11 7.85 1.75
CA ALA A 90 14.78 9.10 2.13
C ALA A 90 14.81 9.34 3.65
N ARG A 91 13.85 8.79 4.38
CA ARG A 91 13.72 8.94 5.84
C ARG A 91 14.22 7.72 6.61
N GLY A 92 15.14 6.94 6.03
CA GLY A 92 15.68 5.71 6.61
C GLY A 92 14.78 4.49 6.41
N ALA A 93 15.30 3.31 6.76
CA ALA A 93 14.68 2.03 6.46
C ALA A 93 13.24 1.89 6.99
N MET A 94 12.42 1.17 6.23
CA MET A 94 11.10 0.71 6.64
C MET A 94 11.23 -0.32 7.77
N TYR A 95 10.28 -0.32 8.70
CA TYR A 95 10.21 -1.32 9.78
C TYR A 95 8.76 -1.71 10.03
N SER A 96 8.53 -2.88 10.63
CA SER A 96 7.19 -3.51 10.74
C SER A 96 6.12 -2.59 11.33
N ASN A 97 6.46 -1.82 12.37
CA ASN A 97 5.50 -0.91 13.01
C ASN A 97 5.15 0.31 12.11
N ALA A 98 6.03 0.74 11.22
CA ALA A 98 5.71 1.78 10.23
C ALA A 98 4.72 1.25 9.19
N VAL A 99 4.90 0.02 8.70
CA VAL A 99 3.95 -0.67 7.81
C VAL A 99 2.59 -0.82 8.50
N TRP A 100 2.56 -1.36 9.72
CA TRP A 100 1.32 -1.52 10.48
C TRP A 100 0.56 -0.20 10.64
N LYS A 101 1.27 0.92 10.86
CA LYS A 101 0.65 2.25 10.95
C LYS A 101 0.07 2.73 9.62
N MET A 102 0.69 2.40 8.48
CA MET A 102 0.17 2.72 7.15
C MET A 102 -1.18 2.01 6.91
N GLU A 103 -1.24 0.73 7.26
CA GLU A 103 -2.41 -0.13 7.02
C GLU A 103 -3.55 0.16 8.01
N LYS A 104 -3.20 0.42 9.28
CA LYS A 104 -4.15 0.58 10.39
C LYS A 104 -5.28 1.55 10.07
N TYR A 105 -4.96 2.72 9.52
CA TYR A 105 -5.97 3.74 9.25
C TYR A 105 -7.02 3.23 8.26
N ALA A 106 -6.60 2.56 7.19
CA ALA A 106 -7.50 2.03 6.18
C ALA A 106 -8.42 0.93 6.73
N VAL A 107 -7.85 0.01 7.53
CA VAL A 107 -8.61 -1.03 8.24
C VAL A 107 -9.65 -0.41 9.16
N GLU A 108 -9.28 0.62 9.93
CA GLU A 108 -10.20 1.33 10.83
C GLU A 108 -11.29 2.10 10.08
N GLN A 109 -10.99 2.66 8.90
CA GLN A 109 -12.01 3.28 8.06
C GLN A 109 -12.99 2.23 7.54
N ARG A 110 -12.51 1.08 7.05
CA ARG A 110 -13.39 0.01 6.57
C ARG A 110 -14.32 -0.50 7.65
N GLY A 111 -13.82 -0.72 8.87
CA GLY A 111 -14.64 -1.17 9.99
C GLY A 111 -15.74 -0.17 10.41
N LYS A 112 -15.61 1.12 10.05
CA LYS A 112 -16.66 2.13 10.25
C LYS A 112 -17.66 2.17 9.11
N THR A 113 -17.26 1.84 7.89
CA THR A 113 -18.11 1.94 6.69
C THR A 113 -18.82 0.64 6.34
N GLU A 114 -18.18 -0.50 6.59
CA GLU A 114 -18.66 -1.83 6.21
C GLU A 114 -18.80 -2.70 7.48
N PRO A 115 -20.04 -2.96 7.98
CA PRO A 115 -20.26 -3.66 9.25
C PRO A 115 -19.56 -5.02 9.37
N ARG A 116 -19.43 -5.75 8.26
CA ARG A 116 -18.72 -7.03 8.18
C ARG A 116 -17.25 -6.94 8.62
N TRP A 117 -16.63 -5.77 8.49
CA TRP A 117 -15.21 -5.55 8.77
C TRP A 117 -14.95 -4.81 10.09
N ARG A 118 -15.97 -4.66 10.95
CA ARG A 118 -15.86 -3.92 12.22
C ARG A 118 -14.74 -4.44 13.13
N ASP A 119 -14.57 -5.76 13.17
CA ASP A 119 -13.57 -6.43 14.02
C ASP A 119 -12.25 -6.73 13.31
N TRP A 120 -12.13 -6.33 12.04
CA TRP A 120 -10.89 -6.50 11.29
C TRP A 120 -9.76 -5.70 11.92
N LYS A 121 -8.61 -6.35 12.06
CA LYS A 121 -7.33 -5.73 12.47
C LYS A 121 -6.26 -6.19 11.50
N VAL A 122 -5.23 -5.36 11.33
CA VAL A 122 -4.04 -5.69 10.52
C VAL A 122 -3.46 -7.08 10.85
N ILE A 123 -3.43 -7.45 12.14
CA ILE A 123 -2.85 -8.73 12.61
C ILE A 123 -3.92 -9.85 12.68
N LYS A 124 -5.21 -9.49 12.72
CA LYS A 124 -6.32 -10.43 12.83
C LYS A 124 -7.23 -10.27 11.62
N HIS A 125 -6.88 -10.98 10.56
CA HIS A 125 -7.63 -11.02 9.32
C HIS A 125 -8.44 -12.31 9.21
N ILE A 126 -9.61 -12.20 8.60
CA ILE A 126 -10.48 -13.33 8.27
C ILE A 126 -10.78 -13.17 6.80
N ASN A 127 -10.40 -14.19 6.01
CA ASN A 127 -10.62 -14.17 4.58
C ASN A 127 -12.11 -14.11 4.28
N ALA A 128 -12.46 -13.42 3.20
CA ALA A 128 -13.80 -13.49 2.67
C ALA A 128 -14.13 -14.93 2.19
N PRO A 129 -15.38 -15.42 2.32
CA PRO A 129 -15.74 -16.75 1.81
C PRO A 129 -15.48 -16.94 0.31
N ASP A 130 -15.55 -15.84 -0.43
CA ASP A 130 -15.31 -15.71 -1.87
C ASP A 130 -13.88 -15.28 -2.21
N TRP A 131 -12.95 -15.33 -1.25
CA TRP A 131 -11.55 -14.98 -1.49
C TRP A 131 -10.86 -15.98 -2.43
N ASP A 132 -10.36 -15.48 -3.56
CA ASP A 132 -9.51 -16.23 -4.48
C ASP A 132 -8.03 -15.94 -4.20
N GLU A 133 -7.34 -16.91 -3.57
CA GLU A 133 -5.91 -16.80 -3.25
C GLU A 133 -4.98 -16.90 -4.47
N THR A 134 -5.51 -17.30 -5.63
CA THR A 134 -4.75 -17.41 -6.89
C THR A 134 -4.81 -16.14 -7.73
N SER A 135 -5.63 -15.17 -7.33
CA SER A 135 -5.76 -13.90 -8.05
C SER A 135 -4.66 -12.91 -7.67
N THR A 136 -3.94 -12.43 -8.69
CA THR A 136 -3.02 -11.29 -8.59
C THR A 136 -3.59 -10.00 -9.19
N SER A 137 -4.87 -10.02 -9.56
CA SER A 137 -5.53 -8.90 -10.22
C SER A 137 -5.73 -7.72 -9.27
N THR A 138 -5.61 -6.50 -9.79
CA THR A 138 -6.02 -5.26 -9.12
C THR A 138 -7.36 -4.74 -9.63
N GLN A 139 -8.05 -5.50 -10.48
CA GLN A 139 -9.35 -5.11 -11.02
C GLN A 139 -10.36 -4.88 -9.90
N GLY A 140 -11.04 -3.72 -9.95
CA GLY A 140 -12.06 -3.35 -8.96
C GLY A 140 -11.51 -2.82 -7.64
N PHE A 141 -10.19 -2.74 -7.46
CA PHE A 141 -9.60 -2.12 -6.27
C PHE A 141 -9.92 -0.63 -6.22
N ARG A 142 -10.14 -0.12 -5.01
CA ARG A 142 -10.53 1.26 -4.76
C ARG A 142 -9.39 2.01 -4.09
N THR A 143 -9.20 3.26 -4.51
CA THR A 143 -8.23 4.15 -3.88
C THR A 143 -8.75 4.66 -2.54
N PRO A 144 -7.86 5.08 -1.62
CA PRO A 144 -8.24 5.77 -0.39
C PRO A 144 -9.16 6.97 -0.60
N PHE A 145 -9.07 7.67 -1.74
CA PHE A 145 -9.99 8.74 -2.10
C PHE A 145 -11.45 8.26 -2.17
N VAL A 146 -11.69 7.09 -2.74
CA VAL A 146 -13.04 6.51 -2.85
C VAL A 146 -13.53 5.96 -1.51
N THR A 147 -12.63 5.42 -0.70
CA THR A 147 -12.98 4.61 0.47
C THR A 147 -12.95 5.37 1.79
N HIS A 148 -12.12 6.40 1.92
CA HIS A 148 -11.96 7.18 3.16
C HIS A 148 -12.78 8.47 3.10
N ARG A 149 -13.73 8.64 4.03
CA ARG A 149 -14.56 9.85 4.11
C ARG A 149 -13.73 11.08 4.52
N GLY A 150 -13.99 12.23 3.89
CA GLY A 150 -13.70 13.55 4.46
C GLY A 150 -12.29 14.10 4.31
N ARG A 151 -11.60 13.85 3.18
CA ARG A 151 -10.43 14.65 2.80
C ARG A 151 -10.56 15.16 1.38
N ASP A 152 -10.24 16.44 1.21
CA ASP A 152 -9.99 17.08 -0.09
C ASP A 152 -8.69 16.51 -0.68
N ALA A 153 -8.71 15.24 -1.06
CA ALA A 153 -7.57 14.63 -1.71
C ALA A 153 -7.54 15.08 -3.18
N SER A 154 -6.34 15.45 -3.63
CA SER A 154 -6.05 15.74 -5.03
C SER A 154 -6.55 14.63 -5.96
N TRP A 155 -7.11 15.06 -7.09
CA TRP A 155 -7.73 14.25 -8.14
C TRP A 155 -6.73 13.58 -9.09
N ASP A 156 -5.41 13.72 -8.88
CA ASP A 156 -4.46 13.12 -9.80
C ASP A 156 -4.33 11.61 -9.56
N PHE A 157 -5.11 10.85 -10.33
CA PHE A 157 -5.10 9.40 -10.36
C PHE A 157 -4.01 8.84 -11.27
N ASN A 158 -3.30 9.70 -12.01
CA ASN A 158 -2.34 9.29 -13.01
C ASN A 158 -0.91 9.68 -12.63
N ILE A 159 0.04 8.95 -13.18
CA ILE A 159 1.48 9.24 -13.07
C ILE A 159 2.18 8.66 -14.29
N ALA A 160 3.23 9.30 -14.79
CA ALA A 160 4.00 8.72 -15.88
C ALA A 160 4.58 7.35 -15.46
N PHE A 161 4.48 6.32 -16.32
CA PHE A 161 5.01 4.98 -15.96
C PHE A 161 6.49 5.04 -15.53
N LYS A 162 7.32 5.82 -16.23
CA LYS A 162 8.75 5.99 -15.89
C LYS A 162 8.97 6.52 -14.46
N ASP A 163 8.05 7.36 -13.95
CA ASP A 163 8.17 7.98 -12.64
C ASP A 163 7.78 7.04 -11.50
N LEU A 164 7.12 5.91 -11.78
CA LEU A 164 6.89 4.84 -10.80
C LEU A 164 8.21 4.23 -10.30
N ALA A 165 9.28 4.31 -11.10
CA ALA A 165 10.61 3.86 -10.72
C ALA A 165 11.36 4.82 -9.78
N ASN A 166 10.81 6.01 -9.50
CA ASN A 166 11.45 6.96 -8.57
C ASN A 166 11.59 6.33 -7.17
N GLY A 167 12.82 6.33 -6.65
CA GLY A 167 13.17 5.72 -5.37
C GLY A 167 13.30 4.18 -5.38
N VAL A 168 13.14 3.53 -6.53
CA VAL A 168 13.37 2.09 -6.68
C VAL A 168 14.88 1.82 -6.71
N LYS A 169 15.33 0.97 -5.80
CA LYS A 169 16.72 0.50 -5.67
C LYS A 169 16.98 -0.72 -6.56
N LYS A 170 16.02 -1.62 -6.65
CA LYS A 170 16.09 -2.84 -7.45
C LYS A 170 14.73 -3.07 -8.12
N MET A 171 14.73 -3.23 -9.44
CA MET A 171 13.53 -3.63 -10.16
C MET A 171 13.12 -5.05 -9.75
N PRO A 172 11.82 -5.33 -9.57
CA PRO A 172 11.33 -6.71 -9.55
C PRO A 172 11.78 -7.44 -10.82
N MET A 173 12.05 -8.73 -10.71
CA MET A 173 12.51 -9.57 -11.82
C MET A 173 12.05 -11.01 -11.60
N ASP A 174 12.12 -11.82 -12.66
CA ASP A 174 11.72 -13.23 -12.62
C ASP A 174 10.32 -13.39 -11.99
N CYS A 175 10.20 -14.26 -10.98
CA CYS A 175 8.97 -14.53 -10.26
C CYS A 175 8.42 -13.36 -9.42
N ASP A 176 9.15 -12.25 -9.31
CA ASP A 176 8.69 -11.02 -8.65
C ASP A 176 8.10 -10.01 -9.64
N ALA A 177 8.19 -10.24 -10.96
CA ALA A 177 7.75 -9.29 -11.98
C ALA A 177 6.63 -9.86 -12.88
N LEU A 178 5.70 -8.98 -13.28
CA LEU A 178 4.72 -9.20 -14.34
C LEU A 178 4.75 -7.98 -15.27
N ASP A 179 3.57 -7.44 -15.61
CA ASP A 179 3.38 -6.47 -16.67
C ASP A 179 3.87 -5.07 -16.27
N LEU A 180 3.69 -4.69 -15.01
CA LEU A 180 4.04 -3.34 -14.55
C LEU A 180 5.55 -3.08 -14.69
N THR A 181 6.39 -4.06 -14.35
CA THR A 181 7.85 -3.94 -14.47
C THR A 181 8.28 -3.67 -15.90
N ARG A 182 7.80 -4.46 -16.86
CA ARG A 182 8.16 -4.30 -18.29
C ARG A 182 7.58 -3.03 -18.91
N MET A 183 6.40 -2.58 -18.47
CA MET A 183 5.83 -1.28 -18.89
C MET A 183 6.68 -0.10 -18.43
N ILE A 184 7.13 -0.13 -17.17
CA ILE A 184 8.02 0.90 -16.62
C ILE A 184 9.35 0.91 -17.38
N GLN A 185 9.95 -0.26 -17.62
CA GLN A 185 11.20 -0.37 -18.38
C GLN A 185 11.06 0.13 -19.82
N LEU A 186 9.94 -0.18 -20.49
CA LEU A 186 9.64 0.33 -21.83
C LEU A 186 9.59 1.87 -21.83
N HIS A 187 8.84 2.47 -20.91
CA HIS A 187 8.73 3.93 -20.82
C HIS A 187 10.06 4.59 -20.42
N GLN A 188 10.87 3.96 -19.57
CA GLN A 188 12.22 4.46 -19.27
C GLN A 188 13.12 4.48 -20.52
N GLY A 189 12.93 3.56 -21.46
CA GLY A 189 13.64 3.54 -22.74
C GLY A 189 13.10 4.52 -23.79
N GLN A 190 11.91 5.09 -23.57
CA GLN A 190 11.22 6.02 -24.48
C GLN A 190 10.63 7.21 -23.69
N PRO A 191 11.47 7.98 -22.97
CA PRO A 191 11.01 8.96 -22.00
C PRO A 191 10.25 10.16 -22.60
N GLU A 192 10.32 10.35 -23.92
CA GLU A 192 9.59 11.36 -24.68
C GLU A 192 8.11 11.04 -24.88
N ARG A 193 7.71 9.78 -24.72
CA ARG A 193 6.30 9.38 -24.81
C ARG A 193 5.53 9.85 -23.57
N ASP A 194 4.28 10.25 -23.75
CA ASP A 194 3.38 10.62 -22.63
C ASP A 194 2.56 9.41 -22.17
N LEU A 195 3.24 8.41 -21.60
CA LEU A 195 2.60 7.17 -21.12
C LEU A 195 2.25 7.30 -19.63
N LEU A 196 0.96 7.35 -19.33
CA LEU A 196 0.43 7.52 -17.97
C LEU A 196 -0.17 6.22 -17.42
N PHE A 197 0.25 5.86 -16.21
CA PHE A 197 -0.35 4.83 -15.38
C PHE A 197 -1.47 5.41 -14.51
N PRO A 198 -2.61 4.73 -14.34
CA PRO A 198 -3.01 3.48 -14.98
C PRO A 198 -3.69 3.67 -16.35
N ARG A 199 -3.95 4.92 -16.79
CA ARG A 199 -4.73 5.26 -17.99
C ARG A 199 -4.36 4.43 -19.23
N ASP A 200 -3.07 4.33 -19.50
CA ASP A 200 -2.54 3.78 -20.74
C ASP A 200 -2.17 2.29 -20.61
N TRP A 201 -2.58 1.63 -19.51
CA TRP A 201 -2.25 0.23 -19.21
C TRP A 201 -2.57 -0.72 -20.36
N ASP A 202 -3.81 -0.76 -20.85
CA ASP A 202 -4.24 -1.69 -21.89
C ASP A 202 -3.51 -1.47 -23.22
N MET A 203 -3.22 -0.20 -23.53
CA MET A 203 -2.48 0.16 -24.74
C MET A 203 -1.02 -0.30 -24.67
N LEU A 204 -0.33 -0.05 -23.55
CA LEU A 204 1.03 -0.55 -23.35
C LEU A 204 1.07 -2.08 -23.32
N LEU A 205 0.05 -2.70 -22.73
CA LEU A 205 -0.05 -4.16 -22.66
C LEU A 205 -0.14 -4.78 -24.05
N TYR A 206 -0.93 -4.16 -24.93
CA TYR A 206 -1.04 -4.55 -26.34
C TYR A 206 0.29 -4.39 -27.08
N GLU A 207 1.00 -3.26 -26.90
CA GLU A 207 2.33 -3.05 -27.49
C GLU A 207 3.36 -4.09 -27.04
N LEU A 208 3.24 -4.56 -25.80
CA LEU A 208 4.10 -5.60 -25.22
C LEU A 208 3.69 -7.04 -25.57
N GLY A 209 2.73 -7.22 -26.49
CA GLY A 209 2.29 -8.52 -26.97
C GLY A 209 1.24 -9.22 -26.09
N GLY A 210 0.53 -8.48 -25.25
CA GLY A 210 -0.48 -8.99 -24.34
C GLY A 210 0.07 -9.43 -22.98
N PRO A 211 -0.79 -9.80 -22.01
CA PRO A 211 -0.41 -10.04 -20.62
C PRO A 211 0.56 -11.21 -20.42
N THR A 212 1.46 -11.03 -19.47
CA THR A 212 2.38 -12.10 -19.03
C THR A 212 1.59 -13.20 -18.33
N PRO A 213 1.76 -14.49 -18.69
CA PRO A 213 1.09 -15.58 -17.99
C PRO A 213 1.43 -15.58 -16.49
N VAL A 214 0.39 -15.56 -15.64
CA VAL A 214 0.54 -15.71 -14.19
C VAL A 214 0.90 -17.17 -13.88
N THR A 215 1.90 -17.38 -13.03
CA THR A 215 2.34 -18.70 -12.59
C THR A 215 2.20 -18.78 -11.07
N GLU A 216 2.28 -19.99 -10.50
CA GLU A 216 2.25 -20.18 -9.05
C GLU A 216 3.31 -19.35 -8.31
N GLN A 217 4.45 -19.06 -8.96
CA GLN A 217 5.53 -18.27 -8.36
C GLN A 217 5.23 -16.76 -8.30
N HIS A 218 4.27 -16.29 -9.10
CA HIS A 218 3.79 -14.89 -9.10
C HIS A 218 2.75 -14.64 -8.00
N LEU A 219 2.14 -15.70 -7.46
CA LEU A 219 1.10 -15.59 -6.43
C LEU A 219 1.66 -14.97 -5.15
N ASP A 220 0.85 -14.16 -4.49
CA ASP A 220 1.23 -13.43 -3.28
C ASP A 220 1.82 -14.34 -2.20
N ARG A 221 1.22 -15.51 -1.95
CA ARG A 221 1.73 -16.48 -0.97
C ARG A 221 3.17 -16.91 -1.30
N ALA A 222 3.44 -17.20 -2.58
CA ALA A 222 4.76 -17.59 -3.03
C ALA A 222 5.74 -16.43 -2.93
N VAL A 223 5.32 -15.21 -3.32
CA VAL A 223 6.11 -13.98 -3.18
C VAL A 223 6.48 -13.75 -1.72
N PHE A 224 5.50 -13.68 -0.81
CA PHE A 224 5.77 -13.42 0.61
C PHE A 224 6.62 -14.50 1.26
N LYS A 225 6.48 -15.78 0.89
CA LYS A 225 7.30 -16.87 1.43
C LYS A 225 8.79 -16.72 1.09
N ARG A 226 9.15 -16.00 0.01
CA ARG A 226 10.55 -15.74 -0.36
C ARG A 226 11.22 -14.66 0.51
N TYR A 227 10.47 -13.95 1.36
CA TYR A 227 10.90 -12.73 2.07
C TYR A 227 10.66 -12.78 3.58
#